data_AF-A0A7C5G5C2-F1
#
_entry.id   AF-A0A7C5G5C2-F1
#
_cell.length_a   1.000
_cell.length_b   1.000
_cell.length_c   1.000
_cell.angle_alpha   90.00
_cell.angle_beta   90.00
_cell.angle_gamma   90.00
#
_symmetry.space_group_name_H-M   'P 1'
#
loop_
_entity.id
_entity.type
_entity.pdbx_description
1 polymer ?
#
loop_
_entity_poly.entity_id
_entity_poly.type
_entity_poly.pdbx_seq_one_letter_code
_entity_poly.pdbx_strand_id
1 'polypeptide(L)'
;MSISDYLENKILDKVLSATDFTVTTVYVSLHTADPGETGGNEVSGGSYARQSASFGSASAGTASNSATLSFTDMPAATITHVGLWDASTAGNFLWGGALTASKTTNAGDTFQIAAGDLDVSLD
;
A
#
# COMPACT_ATOMS: atom_id res chain seq x y z
N MET A 1 4.96 -6.19 6.11
CA MET A 1 3.90 -5.18 6.27
C MET A 1 3.06 -5.55 7.48
N SER A 2 2.48 -4.58 8.18
CA SER A 2 1.50 -4.78 9.26
C SER A 2 0.09 -4.53 8.72
N ILE A 3 -0.86 -5.32 9.20
CA ILE A 3 -2.28 -5.27 8.83
C ILE A 3 -3.02 -4.24 9.67
N SER A 4 -3.93 -3.47 9.06
CA SER A 4 -4.73 -2.48 9.77
C SER A 4 -5.79 -3.09 10.68
N ASP A 5 -6.13 -2.39 11.77
CA ASP A 5 -7.28 -2.72 12.63
C ASP A 5 -8.57 -2.94 11.81
N TYR A 6 -8.76 -2.17 10.73
CA TYR A 6 -9.90 -2.34 9.82
C TYR A 6 -9.88 -3.72 9.18
N LEU A 7 -8.77 -4.11 8.57
CA LEU A 7 -8.70 -5.35 7.83
C LEU A 7 -8.64 -6.56 8.76
N GLU A 8 -7.99 -6.45 9.92
CA GLU A 8 -8.05 -7.48 10.97
C GLU A 8 -9.50 -7.81 11.33
N ASN A 9 -10.31 -6.80 11.62
CA ASN A 9 -11.73 -7.00 11.93
C ASN A 9 -12.48 -7.64 10.76
N LYS A 10 -12.21 -7.24 9.52
CA LYS A 10 -12.84 -7.85 8.34
C LYS A 10 -12.46 -9.31 8.14
N ILE A 11 -11.19 -9.66 8.37
CA ILE A 11 -10.74 -11.05 8.31
C ILE A 11 -11.40 -11.87 9.42
N LEU A 12 -11.47 -11.35 10.65
CA LEU A 12 -12.15 -12.01 11.77
C LEU A 12 -13.65 -12.23 11.49
N ASP A 13 -14.35 -11.20 11.01
CA ASP A 13 -15.76 -11.29 10.62
C ASP A 13 -15.99 -12.32 9.51
N LYS A 14 -15.09 -12.37 8.53
CA LYS A 14 -15.14 -13.35 7.44
C LYS A 14 -14.96 -14.77 7.93
N VAL A 15 -13.98 -15.01 8.80
CA VAL A 15 -13.60 -16.35 9.27
C VAL A 15 -14.54 -16.87 10.35
N LEU A 16 -14.94 -16.04 11.30
CA LEU A 16 -15.70 -16.44 12.49
C LEU A 16 -17.21 -16.28 12.31
N SER A 17 -17.65 -15.34 11.48
CA SER A 17 -19.06 -14.96 11.34
C SER A 17 -19.58 -15.09 9.91
N ALA A 18 -18.78 -15.65 8.99
CA ALA A 18 -19.10 -15.80 7.57
C ALA A 18 -19.60 -14.49 6.90
N THR A 19 -19.17 -13.34 7.42
CA THR A 19 -19.56 -12.03 6.89
C THR A 19 -18.57 -11.62 5.80
N ASP A 20 -19.08 -11.49 4.58
CA ASP A 20 -18.24 -11.11 3.45
C ASP A 20 -17.80 -9.65 3.48
N PHE A 21 -16.59 -9.42 2.99
CA PHE A 21 -16.11 -8.10 2.61
C PHE A 21 -15.39 -8.21 1.27
N THR A 22 -15.40 -7.11 0.52
CA THR A 22 -14.84 -7.10 -0.83
C THR A 22 -13.92 -5.90 -0.99
N VAL A 23 -12.70 -6.15 -1.46
CA VAL A 23 -11.77 -5.14 -1.96
C VAL A 23 -11.67 -5.32 -3.47
N THR A 24 -12.30 -4.43 -4.24
CA THR A 24 -12.38 -4.55 -5.71
C THR A 24 -11.06 -4.18 -6.38
N THR A 25 -10.44 -3.10 -5.92
CA THR A 25 -9.15 -2.61 -6.43
C THR A 25 -8.29 -2.24 -5.24
N VAL A 26 -7.05 -2.72 -5.25
CA VAL A 26 -6.05 -2.32 -4.26
C VAL A 26 -5.28 -1.12 -4.80
N TYR A 27 -5.03 -0.13 -3.96
CA TYR A 27 -4.25 1.05 -4.29
C TYR A 27 -3.04 1.16 -3.38
N VAL A 28 -1.88 1.46 -3.96
CA VAL A 28 -0.62 1.65 -3.25
C VAL A 28 -0.36 3.14 -3.03
N SER A 29 -0.13 3.51 -1.78
CA SER A 29 0.29 4.84 -1.35
C SER A 29 1.77 4.87 -0.94
N LEU A 30 2.36 6.06 -0.97
CA LEU A 30 3.71 6.34 -0.47
C LEU A 30 3.62 7.23 0.77
N HIS A 31 4.50 7.02 1.74
CA HIS A 31 4.46 7.72 3.03
C HIS A 31 5.84 8.25 3.43
N THR A 32 5.85 9.41 4.09
CA THR A 32 7.08 10.07 4.55
C THR A 32 7.53 9.61 5.95
N ALA A 33 6.63 9.01 6.71
CA ALA A 33 6.90 8.35 7.99
C ALA A 33 5.96 7.13 8.13
N ASP A 34 6.02 6.45 9.28
CA ASP A 34 5.19 5.29 9.58
C ASP A 34 3.69 5.61 9.41
N PRO A 35 2.94 4.88 8.56
CA PRO A 35 1.50 5.11 8.39
C PRO A 35 0.65 4.68 9.60
N GLY A 36 1.19 3.88 10.52
CA GLY A 36 0.41 3.16 11.51
C GLY A 36 -0.74 2.38 10.87
N GLU A 37 -1.81 2.15 11.63
CA GLU A 37 -2.95 1.33 11.17
C GLU A 37 -4.06 2.15 10.47
N THR A 38 -3.80 3.42 10.20
CA THR A 38 -4.80 4.35 9.62
C THR A 38 -4.34 5.01 8.32
N GLY A 39 -3.11 4.75 7.88
CA GLY A 39 -2.57 5.34 6.66
C GLY A 39 -2.10 6.80 6.82
N GLY A 40 -1.63 7.17 8.03
CA GLY A 40 -1.07 8.50 8.30
C GLY A 40 0.18 8.81 7.46
N ASN A 41 0.64 10.05 7.47
CA ASN A 41 1.89 10.47 6.80
C ASN A 41 1.98 10.20 5.28
N GLU A 42 0.83 10.04 4.61
CA GLU A 42 0.77 9.88 3.16
C GLU A 42 1.37 11.10 2.45
N VAL A 43 2.13 10.87 1.38
CA VAL A 43 2.73 11.92 0.56
C VAL A 43 1.62 12.82 -0.02
N SER A 44 1.91 14.11 -0.14
CA SER A 44 1.03 15.07 -0.80
C SER A 44 1.84 16.06 -1.64
N GLY A 45 1.18 16.68 -2.63
CA GLY A 45 1.80 17.62 -3.56
C GLY A 45 2.33 16.99 -4.85
N GLY A 46 2.80 17.84 -5.77
CA GLY A 46 3.17 17.41 -7.12
C GLY A 46 1.99 16.75 -7.85
N SER A 47 2.28 15.69 -8.61
CA SER A 47 1.27 14.84 -9.25
C SER A 47 1.00 13.56 -8.47
N TYR A 48 1.43 13.47 -7.21
CA TYR A 48 1.27 12.24 -6.42
C TYR A 48 -0.22 11.85 -6.30
N ALA A 49 -0.50 10.61 -6.64
CA ALA A 49 -1.75 9.92 -6.39
C ALA A 49 -1.47 8.43 -6.15
N ARG A 50 -2.33 7.76 -5.37
CA ARG A 50 -2.23 6.32 -5.15
C ARG A 50 -2.33 5.58 -6.49
N GLN A 51 -1.48 4.57 -6.67
CA GLN A 51 -1.48 3.76 -7.90
C GLN A 51 -2.30 2.49 -7.71
N SER A 52 -3.17 2.16 -8.66
CA SER A 52 -3.84 0.86 -8.62
C SER A 52 -2.81 -0.26 -8.79
N ALA A 53 -2.95 -1.31 -7.98
CA ALA A 53 -2.06 -2.45 -7.99
C ALA A 53 -2.84 -3.74 -8.23
N SER A 54 -2.20 -4.66 -8.93
CA SER A 54 -2.63 -6.05 -9.05
C SER A 54 -1.62 -6.92 -8.32
N PHE A 55 -2.10 -8.00 -7.69
CA PHE A 55 -1.28 -8.96 -6.97
C PHE A 55 -1.43 -10.34 -7.58
N GLY A 56 -0.34 -11.11 -7.55
CA GLY A 56 -0.39 -12.53 -7.87
C GLY A 56 -1.18 -13.32 -6.83
N SER A 57 -1.47 -14.58 -7.14
CA SER A 57 -2.05 -15.50 -6.15
C SER A 57 -1.12 -15.67 -4.96
N ALA A 58 -1.68 -15.59 -3.75
CA ALA A 58 -0.92 -15.83 -2.53
C ALA A 58 -0.42 -17.29 -2.46
N SER A 59 0.78 -17.47 -1.94
CA SER A 59 1.38 -18.78 -1.67
C SER A 59 2.22 -18.71 -0.39
N ALA A 60 2.10 -19.73 0.48
CA ALA A 60 2.80 -19.79 1.75
C ALA A 60 2.68 -18.52 2.62
N GLY A 61 1.51 -17.86 2.59
CA GLY A 61 1.23 -16.66 3.40
C GLY A 61 1.62 -15.33 2.76
N THR A 62 2.21 -15.33 1.55
CA THR A 62 2.69 -14.11 0.88
C THR A 62 2.12 -13.94 -0.53
N ALA A 63 1.89 -12.70 -0.95
CA ALA A 63 1.59 -12.31 -2.33
C ALA A 63 2.40 -11.07 -2.72
N SER A 64 2.76 -10.98 -4.00
CA SER A 64 3.54 -9.86 -4.53
C SER A 64 2.79 -9.11 -5.64
N ASN A 65 3.10 -7.82 -5.84
CA ASN A 65 2.53 -7.06 -6.95
C ASN A 65 2.93 -7.67 -8.30
N SER A 66 1.98 -7.81 -9.22
CA SER A 66 2.18 -8.47 -10.51
C SER A 66 2.58 -7.52 -11.65
N ALA A 67 2.59 -6.21 -11.39
CA ALA A 67 2.94 -5.18 -12.37
C ALA A 67 3.72 -4.05 -11.70
N THR A 68 4.56 -3.37 -12.49
CA THR A 68 5.29 -2.18 -12.04
C THR A 68 4.33 -1.05 -11.75
N LEU A 69 4.50 -0.41 -10.59
CA LEU A 69 3.79 0.79 -10.19
C LEU A 69 4.71 1.99 -10.42
N SER A 70 4.17 3.06 -11.01
CA SER A 70 4.94 4.26 -11.33
C SER A 70 4.25 5.50 -10.79
N PHE A 71 4.95 6.24 -9.94
CA PHE A 71 4.54 7.53 -9.43
C PHE A 71 5.41 8.58 -10.13
N THR A 72 4.87 9.22 -11.16
CA THR A 72 5.56 10.22 -11.97
C THR A 72 5.34 11.62 -11.41
N ASP A 73 6.22 12.56 -11.77
CA ASP A 73 6.15 13.96 -11.33
C ASP A 73 5.96 14.11 -9.81
N MET A 74 6.77 13.35 -9.07
CA MET A 74 6.73 13.33 -7.61
C MET A 74 7.10 14.70 -7.02
N PRO A 75 6.56 15.07 -5.85
CA PRO A 75 7.10 16.18 -5.07
C PRO A 75 8.48 15.83 -4.50
N ALA A 76 9.19 16.85 -4.01
CA ALA A 76 10.38 16.62 -3.21
C ALA A 76 9.97 15.99 -1.86
N ALA A 77 10.35 14.74 -1.62
CA ALA A 77 9.95 13.99 -0.43
C ALA A 77 10.97 12.90 -0.09
N THR A 78 10.99 12.44 1.15
CA THR A 78 11.69 11.20 1.53
C THR A 78 10.67 10.14 1.85
N ILE A 79 10.61 9.11 1.01
CA ILE A 79 9.67 8.00 1.11
C ILE A 79 10.30 6.93 1.99
N THR A 80 9.60 6.58 3.06
CA THR A 80 10.06 5.61 4.06
C THR A 80 9.14 4.40 4.17
N HIS A 81 7.86 4.57 3.84
CA HIS A 81 6.86 3.50 3.91
C HIS A 81 5.95 3.49 2.68
N VAL A 82 5.29 2.36 2.48
CA VAL A 82 4.22 2.14 1.50
C VAL A 82 2.96 1.68 2.24
N GLY A 83 1.80 1.95 1.64
CA GLY A 83 0.51 1.56 2.20
C GLY A 83 -0.42 0.96 1.15
N LEU A 84 -1.40 0.17 1.59
CA LEU A 84 -2.45 -0.40 0.76
C LEU A 84 -3.82 0.14 1.18
N TRP A 85 -4.65 0.46 0.19
CA TRP A 85 -5.98 1.01 0.36
C TRP A 85 -6.99 0.31 -0.55
N ASP A 86 -8.26 0.36 -0.17
CA ASP A 86 -9.38 -0.10 -1.01
C ASP A 86 -9.93 0.98 -1.98
N ALA A 87 -9.41 2.21 -1.89
CA ALA A 87 -9.84 3.33 -2.72
C ALA A 87 -8.67 4.24 -3.17
N SER A 88 -8.83 4.87 -4.33
CA SER A 88 -7.85 5.82 -4.90
C SER A 88 -7.70 7.10 -4.09
N THR A 89 -8.76 7.49 -3.35
CA THR A 89 -8.79 8.60 -2.39
C THR A 89 -9.68 8.21 -1.22
N ALA A 90 -9.36 8.70 -0.01
CA ALA A 90 -10.03 8.28 1.24
C ALA A 90 -10.02 6.75 1.40
N GLY A 91 -11.17 6.11 1.64
CA GLY A 91 -11.29 4.67 1.79
C GLY A 91 -10.71 4.15 3.11
N ASN A 92 -10.53 2.82 3.16
CA ASN A 92 -9.99 2.11 4.31
C ASN A 92 -8.54 1.72 4.04
N PHE A 93 -7.69 1.96 5.04
CA PHE A 93 -6.32 1.45 5.05
C PHE A 93 -6.33 -0.06 5.28
N LEU A 94 -5.49 -0.80 4.57
CA LEU A 94 -5.47 -2.26 4.58
C LEU A 94 -4.18 -2.83 5.19
N TRP A 95 -3.03 -2.31 4.75
CA TRP A 95 -1.69 -2.73 5.19
C TRP A 95 -0.71 -1.57 5.07
N GLY A 96 0.29 -1.54 5.95
CA GLY A 96 1.43 -0.62 5.87
C GLY A 96 2.77 -1.34 5.99
N GLY A 97 3.83 -0.81 5.39
CA GLY A 97 5.16 -1.35 5.63
C GLY A 97 6.29 -0.40 5.26
N ALA A 98 7.41 -0.54 5.97
CA ALA A 98 8.62 0.19 5.66
C ALA A 98 9.25 -0.30 4.35
N LEU A 99 9.86 0.61 3.59
CA LEU A 99 10.81 0.23 2.54
C LEU A 99 12.06 -0.35 3.19
N THR A 100 12.71 -1.31 2.51
CA THR A 100 14.02 -1.82 2.91
C THR A 100 15.07 -0.71 3.00
N ALA A 101 14.97 0.30 2.14
CA ALA A 101 15.77 1.51 2.18
C ALA A 101 14.91 2.72 1.78
N SER A 102 14.93 3.77 2.59
CA SER A 102 14.27 5.02 2.28
C SER A 102 14.76 5.60 0.95
N LYS A 103 13.86 6.26 0.22
CA LYS A 103 14.15 6.86 -1.09
C LYS A 103 13.77 8.33 -1.09
N THR A 104 14.71 9.19 -1.42
CA THR A 104 14.43 10.61 -1.63
C THR A 104 14.07 10.85 -3.09
N THR A 105 12.96 11.53 -3.32
CA THR A 105 12.55 12.09 -4.62
C THR A 105 12.79 13.60 -4.59
N ASN A 106 13.25 14.15 -5.70
CA ASN A 106 13.17 15.57 -6.01
C ASN A 106 11.89 15.87 -6.79
N ALA A 107 11.55 17.16 -6.94
CA ALA A 107 10.40 17.56 -7.74
C ALA A 107 10.58 17.15 -9.21
N GLY A 108 9.62 16.39 -9.75
CA GLY A 108 9.66 15.87 -11.12
C GLY A 108 10.26 14.48 -11.26
N ASP A 109 10.80 13.91 -10.18
CA ASP A 109 11.33 12.54 -10.22
C ASP A 109 10.20 11.52 -10.42
N THR A 110 10.57 10.34 -10.91
CA THR A 110 9.69 9.18 -10.96
C THR A 110 10.13 8.17 -9.90
N PHE A 111 9.20 7.78 -9.04
CA PHE A 111 9.37 6.67 -8.10
C PHE A 111 8.69 5.43 -8.67
N GLN A 112 9.37 4.28 -8.65
CA GLN A 112 8.81 3.02 -9.15
C GLN A 112 8.96 1.90 -8.13
N ILE A 113 7.97 1.02 -8.14
CA ILE A 113 8.01 -0.28 -7.48
C ILE A 113 7.88 -1.31 -8.59
N ALA A 114 8.93 -2.09 -8.85
CA ALA A 114 8.89 -3.06 -9.93
C ALA A 114 7.93 -4.21 -9.58
N ALA A 115 7.48 -4.95 -10.60
CA ALA A 115 6.72 -6.18 -10.38
C ALA A 115 7.54 -7.15 -9.51
N GLY A 116 6.92 -7.66 -8.45
CA GLY A 116 7.55 -8.58 -7.50
C GLY A 116 8.31 -7.91 -6.34
N ASP A 117 8.45 -6.58 -6.32
CA ASP A 117 9.18 -5.87 -5.25
C ASP A 117 8.30 -5.48 -4.05
N LEU A 118 6.98 -5.62 -4.16
CA LEU A 118 6.02 -5.30 -3.09
C LEU A 118 5.40 -6.59 -2.55
N ASP A 119 5.92 -7.08 -1.43
CA ASP A 119 5.41 -8.27 -0.76
C ASP A 119 4.43 -7.92 0.38
N VAL A 120 3.29 -8.60 0.38
CA VAL A 120 2.28 -8.56 1.44
C VAL A 120 2.19 -9.94 2.05
N SER A 121 2.30 -10.03 3.36
CA SER A 121 2.29 -11.30 4.09
C SER A 121 1.26 -11.29 5.23
N LEU A 122 0.75 -12.47 5.56
CA LEU A 122 -0.03 -12.77 6.76
C LEU A 122 0.65 -13.95 7.49
N ASP A 123 1.03 -13.75 8.74
CA ASP A 123 1.68 -14.71 9.66
C ASP A 123 0.75 -14.99 10.84
#